data_AF-A0A5C7LYE6-F1
#
_entry.id   AF-A0A5C7LYE6-F1
#
_cell.length_a   1.000
_cell.length_b   1.000
_cell.length_c   1.000
_cell.angle_alpha   90.00
_cell.angle_beta   90.00
_cell.angle_gamma   90.00
#
_symmetry.space_group_name_H-M   'P 1'
#
loop_
_entity.id
_entity.type
_entity.pdbx_description
1 polymer ?
#
loop_
_entity_poly.entity_id
_entity_poly.type
_entity_poly.pdbx_seq_one_letter_code
_entity_poly.pdbx_strand_id
1 'polypeptide(L)'
;MTIEVKNAEVIIKLVKEKLDEAKARLKGALDDEVTRMVRRTRSGKDVDGQDFAAYTEAYNKRKASLRSGFITRTGKKGKNSAQVKGVYSATKQPVDLTLSGNMLASIQTKVEDTPTGAVGTVFFNSAIEAAKAQGNQKKRRFFGFAEEAVQRIKLKLLGK
;
A
#
# COMPACT_ATOMS: atom_id res chain seq x y z
N MET A 1 -8.91 -0.24 -58.14
CA MET A 1 -9.20 -1.11 -56.97
C MET A 1 -9.62 -0.20 -55.84
N THR A 2 -10.81 -0.39 -55.29
CA THR A 2 -11.37 0.48 -54.24
C THR A 2 -11.47 -0.35 -52.96
N ILE A 3 -10.85 0.12 -51.88
CA ILE A 3 -10.98 -0.46 -50.54
C ILE A 3 -11.90 0.46 -49.75
N GLU A 4 -13.04 -0.06 -49.30
CA GLU A 4 -14.03 0.71 -48.55
C GLU A 4 -13.95 0.32 -47.06
N VAL A 5 -13.66 1.28 -46.18
CA VAL A 5 -13.67 1.08 -44.73
C VAL A 5 -14.87 1.83 -44.15
N LYS A 6 -15.89 1.08 -43.70
CA LYS A 6 -17.11 1.64 -43.07
C LYS A 6 -16.99 1.64 -41.55
N ASN A 7 -17.68 2.58 -40.91
CA ASN A 7 -17.89 2.63 -39.46
C ASN A 7 -16.61 2.78 -38.59
N ALA A 8 -15.47 3.15 -39.17
CA ALA A 8 -14.21 3.28 -38.45
C ALA A 8 -14.32 4.23 -37.24
N GLU A 9 -14.95 5.38 -37.40
CA GLU A 9 -15.11 6.37 -36.32
C GLU A 9 -15.95 5.83 -35.16
N VAL A 10 -17.04 5.11 -35.47
CA VAL A 10 -17.92 4.50 -34.46
C VAL A 10 -17.16 3.43 -33.68
N ILE A 11 -16.39 2.59 -34.36
CA ILE A 11 -15.56 1.55 -33.73
C ILE A 11 -14.50 2.20 -32.83
N ILE A 12 -13.79 3.21 -33.33
CA ILE A 12 -12.78 3.95 -32.55
C ILE A 12 -13.40 4.55 -31.27
N LYS A 13 -14.58 5.14 -31.39
CA LYS A 13 -15.29 5.72 -30.24
C LYS A 13 -15.65 4.65 -29.21
N LEU A 14 -16.29 3.55 -29.64
CA LEU A 14 -16.70 2.47 -28.74
C LEU A 14 -15.50 1.82 -28.03
N VAL A 15 -14.40 1.63 -28.74
CA VAL A 15 -13.16 1.08 -28.14
C VAL A 15 -12.59 2.03 -27.08
N LYS A 16 -12.57 3.35 -27.35
CA LYS A 16 -12.11 4.34 -26.36
C LYS A 16 -12.99 4.34 -25.10
N GLU A 17 -14.31 4.38 -25.26
CA GLU A 17 -15.25 4.35 -24.15
C GLU A 17 -15.08 3.08 -23.29
N LYS A 18 -14.94 1.91 -23.93
CA LYS A 18 -14.72 0.64 -23.23
C LYS A 18 -13.37 0.59 -22.52
N LEU A 19 -12.34 1.18 -23.12
CA LEU A 19 -11.02 1.27 -22.50
C LEU A 19 -11.06 2.17 -21.26
N ASP A 20 -11.75 3.31 -21.32
CA ASP A 20 -11.89 4.23 -20.18
C ASP A 20 -12.73 3.60 -19.05
N GLU A 21 -13.81 2.88 -19.38
CA GLU A 21 -14.53 2.06 -18.40
C GLU A 21 -13.61 1.02 -17.73
N ALA A 22 -12.77 0.33 -18.49
CA ALA A 22 -11.84 -0.66 -17.97
C ALA A 22 -10.80 -0.03 -17.02
N LYS A 23 -10.29 1.17 -17.34
CA LYS A 23 -9.40 1.93 -16.45
C LYS A 23 -10.09 2.33 -15.14
N ALA A 24 -11.34 2.78 -15.21
CA ALA A 24 -12.11 3.12 -14.02
C ALA A 24 -12.32 1.88 -13.13
N ARG A 25 -12.65 0.72 -13.73
CA ARG A 25 -12.74 -0.56 -13.01
C ARG A 25 -11.39 -0.97 -12.41
N LEU A 26 -10.27 -0.81 -13.13
CA LEU A 26 -8.93 -1.09 -12.63
C LEU A 26 -8.62 -0.26 -11.39
N LYS A 27 -8.88 1.05 -11.46
CA LYS A 27 -8.65 1.96 -10.33
C LYS A 27 -9.47 1.53 -9.11
N GLY A 28 -10.77 1.32 -9.28
CA GLY A 28 -11.65 0.86 -8.19
C GLY A 28 -11.27 -0.52 -7.64
N ALA A 29 -10.73 -1.42 -8.48
CA ALA A 29 -10.21 -2.70 -8.02
C ALA A 29 -8.96 -2.54 -7.15
N LEU A 30 -8.03 -1.66 -7.55
CA LEU A 30 -6.84 -1.37 -6.75
C LEU A 30 -7.17 -0.70 -5.42
N ASP A 31 -8.12 0.25 -5.40
CA ASP A 31 -8.54 0.94 -4.18
C ASP A 31 -9.13 -0.03 -3.15
N ASP A 32 -9.93 -1.00 -3.62
CA ASP A 32 -10.48 -2.07 -2.78
C ASP A 32 -9.38 -2.99 -2.22
N GLU A 33 -8.41 -3.38 -3.06
CA GLU A 33 -7.31 -4.23 -2.61
C GLU A 33 -6.36 -3.50 -1.67
N VAL A 34 -6.14 -2.18 -1.86
CA VAL A 34 -5.44 -1.34 -0.89
C VAL A 34 -6.18 -1.33 0.44
N THR A 35 -7.51 -1.18 0.42
CA THR A 35 -8.34 -1.22 1.64
C THR A 35 -8.20 -2.55 2.37
N ARG A 36 -8.24 -3.68 1.63
CA ARG A 36 -8.02 -5.02 2.19
C ARG A 36 -6.60 -5.19 2.74
N MET A 37 -5.59 -4.72 2.02
CA MET A 37 -4.20 -4.75 2.45
C MET A 37 -3.99 -3.94 3.74
N VAL A 38 -4.59 -2.75 3.84
CA VAL A 38 -4.52 -1.92 5.05
C VAL A 38 -5.20 -2.63 6.22
N ARG A 39 -6.38 -3.24 6.02
CA ARG A 39 -7.07 -4.03 7.05
C ARG A 39 -6.25 -5.23 7.51
N ARG A 40 -5.71 -6.01 6.56
CA ARG A 40 -4.82 -7.16 6.81
C ARG A 40 -3.59 -6.76 7.60
N THR A 41 -2.94 -5.69 7.16
CA THR A 41 -1.79 -5.12 7.88
C THR A 41 -2.22 -4.76 9.30
N ARG A 42 -3.27 -3.96 9.51
CA ARG A 42 -3.75 -3.62 10.87
C ARG A 42 -4.06 -4.82 11.76
N SER A 43 -4.47 -5.95 11.18
CA SER A 43 -4.71 -7.21 11.93
C SER A 43 -3.45 -8.00 12.27
N GLY A 44 -2.26 -7.50 11.94
CA GLY A 44 -0.99 -8.19 12.23
C GLY A 44 -0.64 -9.30 11.24
N LYS A 45 -1.25 -9.29 10.05
CA LYS A 45 -1.10 -10.35 9.04
C LYS A 45 -0.28 -9.91 7.84
N ASP A 46 0.57 -10.79 7.34
CA ASP A 46 1.38 -10.62 6.14
C ASP A 46 0.61 -10.90 4.85
N VAL A 47 1.25 -10.77 3.68
CA VAL A 47 0.60 -10.94 2.36
C VAL A 47 -0.10 -12.28 2.23
N ASP A 48 0.45 -13.33 2.83
CA ASP A 48 -0.05 -14.70 2.75
C ASP A 48 -1.04 -15.02 3.90
N GLY A 49 -1.39 -14.03 4.72
CA GLY A 49 -2.33 -14.17 5.84
C GLY A 49 -1.71 -14.70 7.14
N GLN A 50 -0.39 -14.91 7.16
CA GLN A 50 0.34 -15.39 8.33
C GLN A 50 0.54 -14.26 9.33
N ASP A 51 0.59 -14.59 10.62
CA ASP A 51 0.85 -13.60 11.66
C ASP A 51 2.30 -13.14 11.61
N PHE A 52 2.53 -11.83 11.76
CA PHE A 52 3.89 -11.32 11.78
C PHE A 52 4.67 -11.88 12.96
N ALA A 53 5.89 -12.36 12.68
CA ALA A 53 6.83 -12.72 13.71
C ALA A 53 7.03 -11.55 14.69
N ALA A 54 6.81 -11.81 15.98
CA ALA A 54 6.92 -10.82 17.04
C ALA A 54 8.30 -10.14 17.07
N TYR A 55 8.38 -8.98 17.71
CA TYR A 55 9.68 -8.34 17.89
C TYR A 55 10.62 -9.18 18.76
N THR A 56 11.91 -9.16 18.42
CA THR A 56 12.93 -9.74 19.29
C THR A 56 13.02 -8.95 20.59
N GLU A 57 13.42 -9.62 21.67
CA GLU A 57 13.57 -8.98 22.98
C GLU A 57 14.58 -7.80 22.92
N ALA A 58 15.68 -7.97 22.18
CA ALA A 58 16.66 -6.92 21.94
C ALA A 58 16.05 -5.71 21.21
N TYR A 59 15.18 -5.94 20.22
CA TYR A 59 14.47 -4.85 19.54
C TYR A 59 13.47 -4.16 20.48
N ASN A 60 12.77 -4.91 21.33
CA ASN A 60 11.89 -4.34 22.35
C ASN A 60 12.65 -3.47 23.36
N LYS A 61 13.82 -3.93 23.84
CA LYS A 61 14.73 -3.12 24.70
C LYS A 61 15.14 -1.83 24.00
N ARG A 62 15.57 -1.93 22.74
CA ARG A 62 15.96 -0.77 21.93
C ARG A 62 14.79 0.18 21.71
N LYS A 63 13.62 -0.32 21.33
CA LYS A 63 12.39 0.47 21.12
C LYS A 63 11.97 1.20 22.40
N ALA A 64 11.99 0.52 23.54
CA ALA A 64 11.70 1.12 24.85
C ALA A 64 12.73 2.19 25.25
N SER A 65 14.00 2.01 24.90
CA SER A 65 15.07 2.99 25.14
C SER A 65 15.04 4.21 24.21
N LEU A 66 14.36 4.11 23.05
CA LEU A 66 14.13 5.25 22.18
C LEU A 66 13.17 6.20 22.90
N ARG A 67 13.70 7.27 23.48
CA ARG A 67 12.92 8.40 24.02
C ARG A 67 11.90 8.80 22.95
N SER A 68 10.60 8.81 23.29
CA SER A 68 9.54 9.29 22.40
C SER A 68 9.70 10.81 22.18
N GLY A 69 10.66 11.19 21.35
CA GLY A 69 10.81 12.55 20.88
C GLY A 69 9.86 12.77 19.72
N PHE A 70 8.82 13.57 19.92
CA PHE A 70 8.01 14.10 18.84
C PHE A 70 8.94 14.78 17.83
N ILE A 71 9.00 14.28 16.60
CA ILE A 71 9.67 14.98 15.51
C ILE A 71 8.72 16.10 15.10
N THR A 72 9.12 17.36 15.29
CA THR A 72 8.30 18.49 14.84
C THR A 72 8.22 18.47 13.31
N ARG A 73 7.22 19.14 12.73
CA ARG A 73 7.03 19.29 11.26
C ARG A 73 8.29 19.77 10.50
N THR A 74 9.27 20.31 11.21
CA THR A 74 10.56 20.84 10.73
C THR A 74 11.74 19.86 10.86
N GLY A 75 11.52 18.60 11.26
CA GLY A 75 12.57 17.58 11.36
C GLY A 75 13.52 17.75 12.56
N LYS A 76 13.33 18.77 13.41
CA LYS A 76 14.10 18.94 14.64
C LYS A 76 13.44 18.14 15.78
N LYS A 77 14.25 17.37 16.52
CA LYS A 77 13.79 16.73 17.78
C LYS A 77 13.40 17.84 18.76
N GLY A 78 12.11 17.93 19.10
CA GLY A 78 11.64 18.85 20.13
C GLY A 78 12.27 18.49 21.49
N LYS A 79 12.88 19.47 22.15
CA LYS A 79 13.41 19.33 23.52
C LYS A 79 12.28 19.49 24.55
N ASN A 80 11.29 18.60 24.57
CA ASN A 80 10.33 18.55 25.68
C ASN A 80 10.74 17.46 26.67
N SER A 81 10.88 17.89 27.93
CA SER A 81 11.41 17.18 29.11
C SER A 81 10.45 16.15 29.72
N ALA A 82 9.24 15.98 29.19
CA ALA A 82 8.35 14.88 29.56
C ALA A 82 8.56 13.67 28.62
N GLN A 83 9.80 13.16 28.59
CA GLN A 83 10.12 11.96 27.83
C GLN A 83 9.56 10.74 28.58
N VAL A 84 8.38 10.28 28.18
CA VAL A 84 7.87 8.98 28.62
C VAL A 84 8.83 7.92 28.08
N LYS A 85 9.65 7.36 28.98
CA LYS A 85 10.49 6.19 28.67
C LYS A 85 9.52 5.08 28.28
N GLY A 86 9.66 4.49 27.10
CA GLY A 86 8.82 3.37 26.72
C GLY A 86 8.95 2.27 27.78
N VAL A 87 7.83 1.68 28.22
CA VAL A 87 7.88 0.57 29.18
C VAL A 87 8.48 -0.63 28.45
N TYR A 88 9.65 -1.08 28.91
CA TYR A 88 10.21 -2.32 28.42
C TYR A 88 9.30 -3.47 28.86
N SER A 89 8.90 -4.30 27.89
CA SER A 89 8.21 -5.54 28.15
C SER A 89 9.14 -6.69 27.82
N ALA A 90 9.37 -7.56 28.82
CA ALA A 90 10.14 -8.80 28.65
C ALA A 90 9.40 -9.82 27.76
N THR A 91 8.09 -9.66 27.58
CA THR A 91 7.32 -10.49 26.64
C THR A 91 7.50 -9.99 25.20
N LYS A 92 7.56 -10.96 24.26
CA LYS A 92 7.58 -10.65 22.82
C LYS A 92 6.32 -9.87 22.47
N GLN A 93 6.50 -8.66 21.95
CA GLN A 93 5.39 -7.77 21.62
C GLN A 93 4.99 -8.01 20.16
N PRO A 94 3.69 -7.99 19.85
CA PRO A 94 3.24 -8.03 18.47
C PRO A 94 3.80 -6.82 17.73
N VAL A 95 3.97 -6.98 16.42
CA VAL A 95 4.51 -5.93 15.59
C VAL A 95 3.52 -4.76 15.59
N ASP A 96 3.99 -3.57 15.96
CA ASP A 96 3.18 -2.36 15.92
C ASP A 96 3.39 -1.68 14.57
N LEU A 97 2.36 -1.78 13.75
CA LEU A 97 2.36 -1.37 12.35
C LEU A 97 1.92 0.09 12.20
N THR A 98 1.50 0.70 13.31
CA THR A 98 1.01 2.08 13.43
C THR A 98 1.98 3.00 14.15
N LEU A 99 3.12 2.49 14.64
CA LEU A 99 4.11 3.21 15.43
C LEU A 99 4.60 4.53 14.80
N SER A 100 4.50 4.70 13.48
CA SER A 100 4.85 5.95 12.78
C SER A 100 3.69 6.64 12.05
N GLY A 101 2.45 6.35 12.44
CA GLY A 101 1.23 7.16 12.25
C GLY A 101 0.62 7.27 10.85
N ASN A 102 1.43 7.49 9.80
CA ASN A 102 0.88 7.96 8.51
C ASN A 102 1.16 7.03 7.33
N MET A 103 1.96 5.98 7.50
CA MET A 103 2.39 5.10 6.42
C MET A 103 1.20 4.49 5.65
N LEU A 104 0.21 3.93 6.36
CA LEU A 104 -0.95 3.31 5.72
C LEU A 104 -1.85 4.34 5.02
N ALA A 105 -1.96 5.56 5.57
CA ALA A 105 -2.74 6.63 4.98
C ALA A 105 -2.06 7.25 3.74
N SER A 106 -0.75 7.10 3.61
CA SER A 106 0.02 7.60 2.46
C SER A 106 -0.03 6.68 1.23
N ILE A 107 -0.68 5.52 1.32
CA ILE A 107 -0.86 4.61 0.18
C ILE A 107 -1.83 5.25 -0.80
N GLN A 108 -1.43 5.30 -2.06
CA GLN A 108 -2.19 5.85 -3.17
C GLN A 108 -2.20 4.86 -4.34
N THR A 109 -3.20 4.98 -5.19
CA THR A 109 -3.31 4.23 -6.44
C THR A 109 -3.26 5.20 -7.61
N LYS A 110 -2.69 4.74 -8.72
CA LYS A 110 -2.69 5.45 -10.01
C LYS A 110 -2.95 4.45 -11.12
N VAL A 111 -3.66 4.89 -12.14
CA VAL A 111 -3.76 4.17 -13.42
C VAL A 111 -3.21 5.08 -14.50
N GLU A 112 -2.27 4.57 -15.28
CA GLU A 112 -1.61 5.29 -16.36
C GLU A 112 -1.80 4.56 -17.68
N ASP A 113 -1.90 5.34 -18.75
CA ASP A 113 -1.94 4.80 -20.10
C ASP A 113 -0.55 4.46 -20.57
N THR A 114 -0.41 3.28 -21.16
CA THR A 114 0.81 2.82 -21.81
C THR A 114 0.50 2.49 -23.27
N PRO A 115 1.52 2.44 -24.16
CA PRO A 115 1.31 2.03 -25.55
C PRO A 115 0.66 0.65 -25.70
N THR A 116 0.79 -0.21 -24.70
CA THR A 116 0.28 -1.58 -24.68
C THR A 116 -1.01 -1.75 -23.85
N GLY A 117 -1.54 -0.68 -23.24
CA GLY A 117 -2.76 -0.74 -22.45
C GLY A 117 -2.79 0.26 -21.29
N ALA A 118 -3.12 -0.22 -20.10
CA ALA A 118 -3.13 0.58 -18.88
C ALA A 118 -2.39 -0.15 -17.77
N VAL A 119 -1.60 0.59 -16.99
CA VAL A 119 -0.86 0.07 -15.84
C VAL A 119 -1.38 0.70 -14.57
N GLY A 120 -1.77 -0.16 -13.63
CA GLY A 120 -2.21 0.23 -12.31
C GLY A 120 -1.08 0.11 -11.29
N THR A 121 -0.78 1.19 -10.57
CA THR A 121 0.33 1.28 -9.62
C THR A 121 -0.17 1.63 -8.23
N VAL A 122 0.29 0.91 -7.22
CA VAL A 122 0.11 1.27 -5.80
C VAL A 122 1.43 1.80 -5.26
N PHE A 123 1.42 2.99 -4.68
CA PHE A 123 2.62 3.68 -4.23
C PHE A 123 2.37 4.46 -2.94
N PHE A 124 3.44 4.97 -2.35
CA PHE A 124 3.37 5.85 -1.18
C PHE A 124 3.60 7.30 -1.65
N ASN A 125 2.71 8.23 -1.31
CA ASN A 125 2.83 9.64 -1.72
C ASN A 125 3.90 10.45 -0.95
N SER A 126 4.55 9.82 0.04
CA SER A 126 5.61 10.42 0.85
C SER A 126 6.86 9.55 0.79
N ALA A 127 7.99 10.14 0.42
CA ALA A 127 9.28 9.44 0.36
C ALA A 127 9.69 8.85 1.73
N ILE A 128 9.34 9.54 2.82
CA ILE A 128 9.62 9.07 4.19
C ILE A 128 8.82 7.80 4.49
N GLU A 129 7.53 7.79 4.12
CA GLU A 129 6.67 6.63 4.33
C GLU A 129 7.04 5.48 3.39
N ALA A 130 7.44 5.77 2.15
CA ALA A 130 7.97 4.79 1.21
C ALA A 130 9.23 4.09 1.75
N ALA A 131 10.17 4.85 2.33
CA ALA A 131 11.39 4.30 2.91
C ALA A 131 11.07 3.38 4.11
N LYS A 132 10.10 3.74 4.95
CA LYS A 132 9.61 2.88 6.04
C LYS A 132 8.98 1.62 5.49
N ALA A 133 8.14 1.74 4.46
CA ALA A 133 7.48 0.61 3.82
C ALA A 133 8.49 -0.39 3.22
N GLN A 134 9.53 0.12 2.54
CA GLN A 134 10.65 -0.71 2.07
C GLN A 134 11.37 -1.42 3.23
N GLY A 135 11.63 -0.71 4.33
CA GLY A 135 12.24 -1.29 5.53
C GLY A 135 11.40 -2.41 6.15
N ASN A 136 10.07 -2.26 6.14
CA ASN A 136 9.14 -3.31 6.55
C ASN A 136 9.19 -4.49 5.59
N GLN A 137 9.10 -4.22 4.28
CA GLN A 137 9.09 -5.24 3.24
C GLN A 137 10.34 -6.14 3.24
N LYS A 138 11.52 -5.56 3.50
CA LYS A 138 12.78 -6.30 3.62
C LYS A 138 12.78 -7.33 4.76
N LYS A 139 12.03 -7.05 5.82
CA LYS A 139 12.01 -7.88 7.04
C LYS A 139 10.82 -8.81 7.08
N ARG A 140 9.70 -8.40 6.47
CA ARG A 140 8.40 -9.07 6.53
C ARG A 140 7.59 -8.67 5.30
N ARG A 141 6.83 -9.58 4.71
CA ARG A 141 6.01 -9.33 3.50
C ARG A 141 4.74 -8.56 3.87
N PHE A 142 4.86 -7.26 4.14
CA PHE A 142 3.74 -6.41 4.56
C PHE A 142 2.83 -6.08 3.39
N PHE A 143 3.45 -5.56 2.35
CA PHE A 143 2.78 -4.97 1.20
C PHE A 143 2.91 -5.89 0.01
N GLY A 144 1.85 -5.92 -0.79
CA GLY A 144 1.74 -6.78 -1.94
C GLY A 144 0.36 -7.40 -2.04
N PHE A 145 0.11 -7.94 -3.23
CA PHE A 145 -1.10 -8.67 -3.56
C PHE A 145 -0.77 -10.15 -3.57
N ALA A 146 -1.50 -10.91 -2.75
CA ALA A 146 -1.54 -12.36 -2.89
C ALA A 146 -2.27 -12.73 -4.20
N GLU A 147 -2.17 -13.99 -4.60
CA GLU A 147 -2.77 -14.46 -5.84
C GLU A 147 -4.28 -14.21 -5.88
N GLU A 148 -4.98 -14.39 -4.75
CA GLU A 148 -6.42 -14.15 -4.68
C GLU A 148 -6.77 -12.67 -4.88
N ALA A 149 -5.91 -11.75 -4.47
CA ALA A 149 -6.08 -10.32 -4.74
C ALA A 149 -5.95 -10.01 -6.23
N VAL A 150 -4.98 -10.62 -6.90
CA VAL A 150 -4.82 -10.50 -8.35
C VAL A 150 -6.05 -11.05 -9.09
N GLN A 151 -6.61 -12.18 -8.63
CA GLN A 151 -7.83 -12.74 -9.22
C GLN A 151 -9.05 -11.83 -9.03
N ARG A 152 -9.22 -11.23 -7.84
CA ARG A 152 -10.31 -10.25 -7.61
C ARG A 152 -10.20 -9.03 -8.51
N ILE A 153 -8.98 -8.54 -8.75
CA ILE A 153 -8.75 -7.44 -9.70
C ILE A 153 -9.17 -7.87 -11.10
N LYS A 154 -8.74 -9.06 -11.56
CA LYS A 154 -9.12 -9.60 -12.88
C LYS A 154 -10.63 -9.76 -13.04
N LEU A 155 -11.33 -10.29 -12.03
CA LEU A 155 -12.79 -10.45 -12.07
C LEU A 155 -13.50 -9.10 -12.21
N LYS A 156 -13.08 -8.08 -11.44
CA LYS A 156 -13.63 -6.73 -11.57
C LYS A 156 -13.42 -6.12 -12.95
N LEU A 157 -12.26 -6.36 -13.58
CA LEU A 157 -12.02 -5.89 -14.95
C LEU A 157 -12.97 -6.53 -15.96
N LEU A 158 -13.35 -7.79 -15.74
CA LEU A 158 -14.34 -8.50 -16.54
C LEU A 158 -15.79 -8.10 -16.22
N GLY A 159 -16.01 -7.19 -15.26
CA GLY A 159 -17.35 -6.78 -14.83
C GLY A 159 -18.09 -7.85 -14.03
N LYS A 160 -17.35 -8.77 -13.39
CA LYS A 160 -17.88 -9.85 -12.55
C LYS A 160 -17.65 -9.59 -11.06
#